data_AF-A0A2D7SM66-F1
#
_entry.id   AF-A0A2D7SM66-F1
#
_cell.length_a   1.000
_cell.length_b   1.000
_cell.length_c   1.000
_cell.angle_alpha   90.00
_cell.angle_beta   90.00
_cell.angle_gamma   90.00
#
_symmetry.space_group_name_H-M   'P 1'
#
loop_
_entity.id
_entity.type
_entity.pdbx_description
1 polymer ?
#
loop_
_entity_poly.entity_id
_entity_poly.type
_entity_poly.pdbx_seq_one_letter_code
_entity_poly.pdbx_strand_id
1 'polypeptide(L)'
;MLPQSVQAYAVPTHNGITEVLIRAYENKNGDILTPAEEQAIIRGSKEEDDSLRFLNHFYDGVTGEGILKYQSSAEWVNNIIEQASWGLGRLPAYTPLFSSKQDYTWGRAVYEYVHGDAERGAEALGHVLHLIQDATVPAHVRGDTHPYQWGVGNKDSYEDFTKDFTSGDVQNNLLRLEPKSFSDIHDAIASTARFTQENFLSKDTLFNTYSLPARNKVRLERTRDDGKNQYLGVGSEGRIVRIFVNRSIETDISNEEYFLTDAKDRILTENW
;
A
#
# COMPACT_ATOMS: atom_id res chain seq x y z
N MET A 1 -14.74 16.11 -16.77
CA MET A 1 -13.68 15.08 -16.80
C MET A 1 -13.78 14.39 -15.45
N LEU A 2 -14.19 13.12 -15.41
CA LEU A 2 -14.32 12.36 -14.15
C LEU A 2 -12.91 12.02 -13.62
N PRO A 3 -12.66 12.07 -12.31
CA PRO A 3 -11.37 11.64 -11.76
C PRO A 3 -11.19 10.13 -11.97
N GLN A 4 -9.96 9.74 -12.26
CA GLN A 4 -9.54 8.43 -12.77
C GLN A 4 -9.13 7.52 -11.61
N SER A 5 -9.50 6.23 -11.66
CA SER A 5 -9.05 5.23 -10.68
C SER A 5 -7.53 5.06 -10.73
N VAL A 6 -6.86 5.30 -9.61
CA VAL A 6 -5.56 4.71 -9.32
C VAL A 6 -5.87 3.49 -8.48
N GLN A 7 -5.54 2.30 -8.97
CA GLN A 7 -5.85 1.08 -8.22
C GLN A 7 -4.85 0.95 -7.05
N ALA A 8 -5.37 0.56 -5.88
CA ALA A 8 -4.60 -0.05 -4.81
C ALA A 8 -4.45 -1.55 -5.07
N TYR A 9 -3.99 -2.32 -4.07
CA TYR A 9 -4.02 -3.79 -4.17
C TYR A 9 -5.38 -4.25 -4.74
N ALA A 10 -5.37 -5.30 -5.57
CA ALA A 10 -6.64 -5.82 -6.06
C ALA A 10 -7.53 -6.22 -4.86
N VAL A 11 -8.85 -6.00 -4.95
CA VAL A 11 -9.82 -6.36 -3.90
C VAL A 11 -9.59 -7.75 -3.26
N PRO A 12 -9.26 -8.82 -4.01
CA PRO A 12 -8.95 -10.12 -3.41
C PRO A 12 -7.74 -10.10 -2.46
N THR A 13 -6.75 -9.27 -2.74
CA THR A 13 -5.52 -9.11 -1.95
C THR A 13 -5.80 -8.37 -0.65
N HIS A 14 -6.55 -7.26 -0.67
CA HIS A 14 -6.98 -6.57 0.57
C HIS A 14 -7.77 -7.48 1.48
N ASN A 15 -8.76 -8.21 0.93
CA ASN A 15 -9.52 -9.20 1.69
C ASN A 15 -8.60 -10.28 2.28
N GLY A 16 -7.69 -10.80 1.45
CA GLY A 16 -6.81 -11.89 1.82
C GLY A 16 -5.88 -11.53 2.99
N ILE A 17 -5.27 -10.34 2.94
CA ILE A 17 -4.41 -9.82 4.00
C ILE A 17 -5.22 -9.57 5.27
N THR A 18 -6.40 -8.94 5.15
CA THR A 18 -7.29 -8.65 6.28
C THR A 18 -7.72 -9.92 7.02
N GLU A 19 -8.14 -10.97 6.30
CA GLU A 19 -8.48 -12.27 6.90
C GLU A 19 -7.30 -12.88 7.68
N VAL A 20 -6.08 -12.70 7.20
CA VAL A 20 -4.90 -13.24 7.88
C VAL A 20 -4.54 -12.41 9.11
N LEU A 21 -4.67 -11.08 9.04
CA LEU A 21 -4.47 -10.19 10.19
C LEU A 21 -5.45 -10.48 11.32
N ILE A 22 -6.73 -10.72 11.00
CA ILE A 22 -7.74 -11.12 11.97
C ILE A 22 -7.32 -12.42 12.66
N ARG A 23 -7.01 -13.47 11.89
CA ARG A 23 -6.55 -14.76 12.45
C ARG A 23 -5.29 -14.62 13.31
N ALA A 24 -4.35 -13.77 12.92
CA ALA A 24 -3.14 -13.51 13.69
C ALA A 24 -3.44 -12.77 15.01
N TYR A 25 -4.34 -11.78 14.97
CA TYR A 25 -4.80 -11.08 16.17
C TYR A 25 -5.47 -12.02 17.16
N GLU A 26 -6.43 -12.83 16.70
CA GLU A 26 -7.18 -13.76 17.55
C GLU A 26 -6.28 -14.85 18.15
N ASN A 27 -5.36 -15.39 17.35
CA ASN A 27 -4.39 -16.39 17.81
C ASN A 27 -3.50 -15.84 18.93
N LYS A 28 -3.06 -14.58 18.79
CA LYS A 28 -2.14 -13.94 19.73
C LYS A 28 -2.81 -13.47 21.01
N ASN A 29 -4.00 -12.89 20.92
CA ASN A 29 -4.67 -12.26 22.06
C ASN A 29 -5.69 -13.17 22.75
N GLY A 30 -6.19 -14.21 22.07
CA GLY A 30 -7.23 -15.10 22.58
C GLY A 30 -8.64 -14.50 22.55
N ASP A 31 -8.77 -13.22 22.20
CA ASP A 31 -10.04 -12.56 21.92
C ASP A 31 -10.51 -12.95 20.51
N ILE A 32 -11.74 -13.45 20.41
CA ILE A 32 -12.33 -13.93 19.15
C ILE A 32 -13.39 -12.93 18.72
N LEU A 33 -13.28 -12.44 17.49
CA LEU A 33 -14.29 -11.56 16.90
C LEU A 33 -15.53 -12.38 16.55
N THR A 34 -16.70 -11.75 16.63
CA THR A 34 -17.92 -12.37 16.12
C THR A 34 -17.87 -12.46 14.59
N PRO A 35 -18.60 -13.42 13.99
CA PRO A 35 -18.68 -13.50 12.53
C PRO A 35 -19.18 -12.22 11.86
N ALA A 36 -20.02 -11.43 12.53
CA ALA A 36 -20.51 -10.15 11.99
C ALA A 36 -19.39 -9.11 11.96
N GLU A 37 -18.60 -8.99 13.03
CA GLU A 37 -17.45 -8.08 13.10
C GLU A 37 -16.37 -8.46 12.08
N GLU A 38 -16.04 -9.75 11.95
CA GLU A 38 -15.07 -10.24 10.95
C GLU A 38 -15.50 -9.84 9.53
N GLN A 39 -16.76 -10.11 9.17
CA GLN A 39 -17.30 -9.75 7.86
C GLN A 39 -17.36 -8.22 7.64
N ALA A 40 -17.61 -7.45 8.70
CA ALA A 40 -17.59 -6.00 8.65
C ALA A 40 -16.18 -5.45 8.39
N ILE A 41 -15.15 -5.98 9.05
CA ILE A 41 -13.75 -5.57 8.82
C ILE A 41 -13.34 -5.88 7.37
N ILE A 42 -13.64 -7.10 6.89
CA ILE A 42 -13.31 -7.51 5.52
C ILE A 42 -14.04 -6.59 4.51
N ARG A 43 -15.33 -6.31 4.74
CA ARG A 43 -16.12 -5.39 3.91
C ARG A 43 -15.49 -3.99 3.87
N GLY A 44 -15.19 -3.40 5.02
CA GLY A 44 -14.56 -2.08 5.10
C GLY A 44 -13.20 -2.02 4.40
N SER A 45 -12.40 -3.09 4.50
CA SER A 45 -11.09 -3.16 3.83
C SER A 45 -11.18 -3.15 2.30
N LYS A 46 -12.32 -3.54 1.75
CA LYS A 46 -12.62 -3.47 0.32
C LYS A 46 -13.22 -2.12 -0.07
N GLU A 47 -14.15 -1.61 0.73
CA GLU A 47 -14.94 -0.42 0.37
C GLU A 47 -14.13 0.89 0.43
N GLU A 48 -12.92 0.89 1.02
CA GLU A 48 -12.04 2.07 1.00
C GLU A 48 -11.51 2.42 -0.40
N ASP A 49 -11.49 1.45 -1.33
CA ASP A 49 -11.20 1.67 -2.75
C ASP A 49 -12.38 2.27 -3.54
N ASP A 50 -13.58 2.29 -2.96
CA ASP A 50 -14.76 2.73 -3.69
C ASP A 50 -14.79 4.26 -3.90
N SER A 51 -15.46 4.67 -4.97
CA SER A 51 -15.63 6.08 -5.34
C SER A 51 -14.28 6.78 -5.58
N LEU A 52 -14.05 7.95 -5.01
CA LEU A 52 -12.85 8.77 -5.20
C LEU A 52 -11.87 8.68 -4.01
N ARG A 53 -12.16 7.82 -3.02
CA ARG A 53 -11.39 7.77 -1.75
C ARG A 53 -9.95 7.34 -1.98
N PHE A 54 -9.71 6.60 -3.06
CA PHE A 54 -8.37 6.21 -3.52
C PHE A 54 -7.39 7.38 -3.73
N LEU A 55 -7.90 8.60 -3.92
CA LEU A 55 -7.05 9.80 -4.01
C LEU A 55 -6.32 10.11 -2.70
N ASN A 56 -6.76 9.54 -1.58
CA ASN A 56 -6.20 9.68 -0.24
C ASN A 56 -5.33 8.50 0.19
N HIS A 57 -5.07 7.50 -0.66
CA HIS A 57 -4.31 6.29 -0.29
C HIS A 57 -2.78 6.51 -0.22
N PHE A 58 -2.31 7.62 -0.76
CA PHE A 58 -0.89 7.90 -0.93
C PHE A 58 -0.27 8.55 0.30
N TYR A 59 0.97 8.15 0.62
CA TYR A 59 1.79 8.81 1.64
C TYR A 59 3.28 8.66 1.31
N ASP A 60 3.93 9.75 0.92
CA ASP A 60 5.38 9.78 0.75
C ASP A 60 6.09 9.72 2.11
N GLY A 61 6.81 8.62 2.37
CA GLY A 61 7.52 8.38 3.63
C GLY A 61 8.65 9.38 3.96
N VAL A 62 9.10 10.19 3.00
CA VAL A 62 10.13 11.22 3.20
C VAL A 62 9.53 12.60 3.37
N THR A 63 8.54 12.97 2.56
CA THR A 63 7.96 14.33 2.58
C THR A 63 6.69 14.43 3.43
N GLY A 64 6.01 13.32 3.67
CA GLY A 64 4.70 13.24 4.33
C GLY A 64 3.52 13.60 3.42
N GLU A 65 3.78 13.87 2.14
CA GLU A 65 2.77 14.35 1.19
C GLU A 65 1.92 13.23 0.60
N GLY A 66 0.67 13.56 0.25
CA GLY A 66 -0.20 12.74 -0.59
C GLY A 66 -0.06 13.12 -2.07
N ILE A 67 -1.08 12.81 -2.88
CA ILE A 67 -1.10 13.16 -4.31
C ILE A 67 -2.12 14.26 -4.61
N LEU A 68 -1.91 15.01 -5.70
CA LEU A 68 -2.91 15.91 -6.29
C LEU A 68 -3.58 16.91 -5.31
N LYS A 69 -2.88 17.29 -4.24
CA LYS A 69 -3.37 18.14 -3.12
C LYS A 69 -4.48 17.50 -2.28
N TYR A 70 -4.74 16.21 -2.44
CA TYR A 70 -5.52 15.44 -1.48
C TYR A 70 -4.68 15.19 -0.23
N GLN A 71 -5.37 14.99 0.89
CA GLN A 71 -4.70 14.59 2.13
C GLN A 71 -3.98 13.27 1.93
N SER A 72 -2.81 13.15 2.57
CA SER A 72 -2.11 11.87 2.62
C SER A 72 -2.89 10.86 3.46
N SER A 73 -2.63 9.56 3.27
CA SER A 73 -3.36 8.51 3.98
C SER A 73 -3.23 8.61 5.51
N ALA A 74 -2.07 9.04 6.00
CA ALA A 74 -1.84 9.25 7.43
C ALA A 74 -2.63 10.43 8.02
N GLU A 75 -2.97 11.45 7.22
CA GLU A 75 -3.88 12.52 7.63
C GLU A 75 -5.36 12.09 7.48
N TRP A 76 -5.69 11.46 6.36
CA TRP A 76 -7.03 11.03 5.99
C TRP A 76 -7.66 10.08 7.02
N VAL A 77 -6.85 9.15 7.56
CA VAL A 77 -7.30 8.14 8.54
C VAL A 77 -7.90 8.77 9.82
N ASN A 78 -7.54 10.01 10.13
CA ASN A 78 -8.02 10.73 11.32
C ASN A 78 -8.97 11.90 11.01
N ASN A 79 -9.19 12.25 9.74
CA ASN A 79 -9.94 13.46 9.39
C ASN A 79 -11.45 13.24 9.33
N ILE A 80 -12.10 13.30 10.50
CA ILE A 80 -13.54 13.08 10.67
C ILE A 80 -14.35 14.00 9.75
N ILE A 81 -13.96 15.27 9.63
CA ILE A 81 -14.76 16.28 8.91
C ILE A 81 -14.71 16.05 7.41
N GLU A 82 -13.53 15.77 6.85
CA GLU A 82 -13.39 15.51 5.42
C GLU A 82 -14.03 14.18 5.02
N GLN A 83 -13.83 13.11 5.81
CA GLN A 83 -14.51 11.84 5.56
C GLN A 83 -16.04 11.99 5.67
N ALA A 84 -16.52 12.68 6.70
CA ALA A 84 -17.96 12.89 6.90
C ALA A 84 -18.59 13.70 5.75
N SER A 85 -17.85 14.66 5.19
CA SER A 85 -18.27 15.54 4.08
C SER A 85 -18.15 14.90 2.70
N TRP A 86 -17.60 13.69 2.62
CA TRP A 86 -17.31 13.02 1.37
C TRP A 86 -18.56 12.79 0.52
N GLY A 87 -18.53 13.26 -0.74
CA GLY A 87 -19.66 13.17 -1.67
C GLY A 87 -20.89 14.02 -1.32
N LEU A 88 -20.87 14.74 -0.20
CA LEU A 88 -21.98 15.56 0.31
C LEU A 88 -21.70 17.07 0.24
N GLY A 89 -20.46 17.46 -0.04
CA GLY A 89 -20.01 18.84 0.08
C GLY A 89 -19.76 19.23 1.54
N ARG A 90 -19.49 20.51 1.80
CA ARG A 90 -19.12 20.97 3.15
C ARG A 90 -20.26 20.77 4.14
N LEU A 91 -20.07 19.90 5.13
CA LEU A 91 -21.02 19.73 6.22
C LEU A 91 -21.12 21.00 7.09
N PRO A 92 -22.31 21.30 7.65
CA PRO A 92 -22.46 22.38 8.63
C PRO A 92 -21.55 22.15 9.85
N ALA A 93 -20.98 23.21 10.40
CA ALA A 93 -20.06 23.15 11.54
C ALA A 93 -20.67 22.56 12.83
N TYR A 94 -22.00 22.48 12.92
CA TYR A 94 -22.73 21.91 14.05
C TYR A 94 -23.12 20.43 13.84
N THR A 95 -22.67 19.81 12.74
CA THR A 95 -22.92 18.39 12.49
C THR A 95 -22.25 17.59 13.61
N PRO A 96 -22.99 16.75 14.36
CA PRO A 96 -22.39 15.96 15.42
C PRO A 96 -21.25 15.10 14.86
N LEU A 97 -20.16 14.99 15.62
CA LEU A 97 -19.10 14.03 15.28
C LEU A 97 -19.70 12.63 15.20
N PHE A 98 -19.16 11.81 14.30
CA PHE A 98 -19.61 10.44 14.13
C PHE A 98 -21.09 10.31 13.71
N SER A 99 -21.72 11.35 13.12
CA SER A 99 -23.09 11.23 12.60
C SER A 99 -23.16 10.84 11.13
N SER A 100 -22.09 11.04 10.37
CA SER A 100 -22.05 10.69 8.94
C SER A 100 -21.77 9.20 8.76
N LYS A 101 -22.43 8.61 7.76
CA LYS A 101 -22.13 7.24 7.31
C LYS A 101 -20.82 7.15 6.53
N GLN A 102 -20.32 8.28 6.02
CA GLN A 102 -19.09 8.35 5.22
C GLN A 102 -17.80 8.45 6.04
N ASP A 103 -17.94 8.59 7.37
CA ASP A 103 -16.82 8.70 8.30
C ASP A 103 -16.41 7.32 8.81
N TYR A 104 -15.26 6.85 8.33
CA TYR A 104 -14.61 5.60 8.69
C TYR A 104 -13.24 5.85 9.33
N THR A 105 -13.08 6.97 10.02
CA THR A 105 -11.82 7.32 10.70
C THR A 105 -11.47 6.34 11.82
N TRP A 106 -10.19 6.29 12.18
CA TRP A 106 -9.73 5.53 13.35
C TRP A 106 -10.48 5.92 14.64
N GLY A 107 -10.72 7.21 14.85
CA GLY A 107 -11.51 7.69 15.98
C GLY A 107 -12.93 7.14 15.98
N ARG A 108 -13.56 7.04 14.80
CA ARG A 108 -14.90 6.43 14.67
C ARG A 108 -14.88 4.94 14.98
N ALA A 109 -13.89 4.22 14.48
CA ALA A 109 -13.73 2.79 14.72
C ALA A 109 -13.67 2.48 16.22
N VAL A 110 -12.81 3.18 16.96
CA VAL A 110 -12.66 3.00 18.41
C VAL A 110 -13.94 3.39 19.16
N TYR A 111 -14.55 4.54 18.82
CA TYR A 111 -15.75 5.02 19.50
C TYR A 111 -16.92 4.04 19.37
N GLU A 112 -17.21 3.57 18.17
CA GLU A 112 -18.33 2.66 17.92
C GLU A 112 -18.09 1.29 18.55
N TYR A 113 -16.85 0.79 18.50
CA TYR A 113 -16.52 -0.50 19.10
C TYR A 113 -16.70 -0.51 20.63
N VAL A 114 -16.35 0.59 21.30
CA VAL A 114 -16.40 0.68 22.77
C VAL A 114 -17.76 1.16 23.29
N HIS A 115 -18.43 2.06 22.58
CA HIS A 115 -19.60 2.79 23.09
C HIS A 115 -20.85 2.69 22.22
N GLY A 116 -20.73 2.20 20.99
CA GLY A 116 -21.80 2.24 19.99
C GLY A 116 -22.07 0.89 19.37
N ASP A 117 -22.16 0.87 18.04
CA ASP A 117 -22.38 -0.33 17.25
C ASP A 117 -21.04 -0.98 16.91
N ALA A 118 -20.72 -2.10 17.57
CA ALA A 118 -19.46 -2.80 17.37
C ALA A 118 -19.24 -3.25 15.91
N GLU A 119 -20.30 -3.60 15.18
CA GLU A 119 -20.19 -3.95 13.75
C GLU A 119 -19.80 -2.72 12.91
N ARG A 120 -20.36 -1.53 13.23
CA ARG A 120 -19.94 -0.27 12.60
C ARG A 120 -18.48 0.07 12.92
N GLY A 121 -18.06 -0.15 14.17
CA GLY A 121 -16.67 0.04 14.58
C GLY A 121 -15.71 -0.88 13.84
N ALA A 122 -16.09 -2.15 13.71
CA ALA A 122 -15.37 -3.18 12.96
C ALA A 122 -15.27 -2.84 11.46
N GLU A 123 -16.35 -2.34 10.86
CA GLU A 123 -16.33 -1.85 9.48
C GLU A 123 -15.36 -0.68 9.30
N ALA A 124 -15.41 0.34 10.17
CA ALA A 124 -14.46 1.46 10.12
C ALA A 124 -13.01 1.00 10.33
N LEU A 125 -12.76 0.00 11.18
CA LEU A 125 -11.44 -0.62 11.31
C LEU A 125 -10.96 -1.22 9.98
N GLY A 126 -11.85 -1.84 9.19
CA GLY A 126 -11.53 -2.33 7.85
C GLY A 126 -10.94 -1.26 6.94
N HIS A 127 -11.56 -0.08 6.87
CA HIS A 127 -11.06 1.06 6.10
C HIS A 127 -9.68 1.56 6.60
N VAL A 128 -9.47 1.54 7.92
CA VAL A 128 -8.16 1.89 8.51
C VAL A 128 -7.08 0.89 8.13
N LEU A 129 -7.39 -0.41 8.16
CA LEU A 129 -6.46 -1.47 7.76
C LEU A 129 -6.08 -1.37 6.29
N HIS A 130 -7.02 -1.01 5.42
CA HIS A 130 -6.75 -0.77 4.00
C HIS A 130 -5.63 0.27 3.80
N LEU A 131 -5.72 1.43 4.44
CA LEU A 131 -4.70 2.48 4.31
C LEU A 131 -3.31 2.06 4.82
N ILE A 132 -3.26 1.18 5.85
CA ILE A 132 -1.99 0.60 6.30
C ILE A 132 -1.45 -0.40 5.26
N GLN A 133 -2.33 -1.19 4.64
CA GLN A 133 -1.95 -2.13 3.58
C GLN A 133 -1.38 -1.37 2.37
N ASP A 134 -1.97 -0.24 1.97
CA ASP A 134 -1.42 0.59 0.88
C ASP A 134 -0.06 1.18 1.19
N ALA A 135 0.22 1.47 2.47
CA ALA A 135 1.55 1.88 2.89
C ALA A 135 2.62 0.79 2.69
N THR A 136 2.24 -0.46 2.38
CA THR A 136 3.14 -1.55 1.98
C THR A 136 3.38 -1.61 0.47
N VAL A 137 2.64 -0.84 -0.33
CA VAL A 137 2.75 -0.82 -1.79
C VAL A 137 3.70 0.30 -2.23
N PRO A 138 4.79 -0.01 -2.97
CA PRO A 138 5.77 1.00 -3.37
C PRO A 138 5.18 2.16 -4.17
N ALA A 139 4.19 1.92 -5.03
CA ALA A 139 3.59 2.98 -5.83
C ALA A 139 2.88 4.04 -4.97
N HIS A 140 2.12 3.60 -3.95
CA HIS A 140 1.38 4.47 -3.03
C HIS A 140 2.28 5.33 -2.15
N VAL A 141 3.45 4.80 -1.80
CA VAL A 141 4.44 5.53 -0.99
C VAL A 141 5.43 6.35 -1.82
N ARG A 142 5.33 6.26 -3.14
CA ARG A 142 6.19 6.98 -4.11
C ARG A 142 5.37 7.83 -5.06
N GLY A 143 4.12 8.14 -4.72
CA GLY A 143 3.27 9.01 -5.54
C GLY A 143 3.20 8.57 -7.02
N ASP A 144 3.41 7.28 -7.29
CA ASP A 144 3.52 6.72 -8.63
C ASP A 144 2.11 6.43 -9.12
N THR A 145 1.43 7.49 -9.57
CA THR A 145 0.04 7.37 -10.00
C THR A 145 -0.02 6.67 -11.35
N HIS A 146 -0.65 5.50 -11.40
CA HIS A 146 -0.77 4.67 -12.60
C HIS A 146 -2.25 4.49 -13.04
N PRO A 147 -2.85 5.51 -13.69
CA PRO A 147 -4.24 5.41 -14.14
C PRO A 147 -4.35 4.35 -15.26
N TYR A 148 -5.13 3.29 -15.00
CA TYR A 148 -5.46 2.24 -15.97
C TYR A 148 -6.96 2.26 -16.28
N GLN A 149 -7.32 2.42 -17.56
CA GLN A 149 -8.71 2.53 -18.00
C GLN A 149 -8.95 1.78 -19.32
N TRP A 150 -9.95 0.89 -19.37
CA TRP A 150 -10.40 0.19 -20.60
C TRP A 150 -9.28 -0.53 -21.39
N GLY A 151 -8.23 -1.01 -20.71
CA GLY A 151 -7.06 -1.62 -21.40
C GLY A 151 -5.99 -0.62 -21.82
N VAL A 152 -6.14 0.66 -21.48
CA VAL A 152 -5.22 1.76 -21.83
C VAL A 152 -4.73 2.42 -20.54
N GLY A 153 -3.41 2.40 -20.32
CA GLY A 153 -2.77 2.94 -19.12
C GLY A 153 -1.57 2.09 -18.69
N ASN A 154 -0.85 2.55 -17.67
CA ASN A 154 0.23 1.78 -17.06
C ASN A 154 -0.36 0.99 -15.91
N LYS A 155 -0.17 -0.33 -15.88
CA LYS A 155 -0.52 -1.13 -14.70
C LYS A 155 0.66 -1.19 -13.75
N ASP A 156 0.37 -1.12 -12.47
CA ASP A 156 1.38 -1.41 -11.45
C ASP A 156 1.75 -2.89 -11.53
N SER A 157 3.04 -3.15 -11.70
CA SER A 157 3.54 -4.51 -11.91
C SER A 157 3.51 -5.34 -10.62
N TYR A 158 3.63 -4.69 -9.46
CA TYR A 158 3.54 -5.31 -8.16
C TYR A 158 2.09 -5.66 -7.80
N GLU A 159 1.13 -4.80 -8.09
CA GLU A 159 -0.30 -5.11 -7.91
C GLU A 159 -0.75 -6.23 -8.86
N ASP A 160 -0.31 -6.19 -10.12
CA ASP A 160 -0.60 -7.26 -11.08
C ASP A 160 0.01 -8.61 -10.65
N PHE A 161 1.14 -8.60 -9.94
CA PHE A 161 1.73 -9.79 -9.35
C PHE A 161 0.95 -10.28 -8.12
N THR A 162 0.59 -9.37 -7.22
CA THR A 162 -0.02 -9.70 -5.92
C THR A 162 -1.50 -10.09 -6.00
N LYS A 163 -2.20 -9.74 -7.09
CA LYS A 163 -3.61 -10.12 -7.31
C LYS A 163 -3.86 -11.64 -7.36
N ASP A 164 -2.84 -12.42 -7.68
CA ASP A 164 -2.94 -13.88 -7.79
C ASP A 164 -2.84 -14.55 -6.40
N PHE A 165 -2.54 -13.79 -5.34
CA PHE A 165 -2.41 -14.28 -3.97
C PHE A 165 -3.69 -14.01 -3.17
N THR A 166 -4.10 -15.03 -2.42
CA THR A 166 -5.29 -15.03 -1.55
C THR A 166 -4.90 -15.25 -0.09
N SER A 167 -5.87 -15.25 0.84
CA SER A 167 -5.63 -15.57 2.26
C SER A 167 -5.05 -16.96 2.49
N GLY A 168 -5.15 -17.88 1.52
CA GLY A 168 -4.51 -19.19 1.55
C GLY A 168 -3.01 -19.16 1.23
N ASP A 169 -2.56 -18.11 0.55
CA ASP A 169 -1.17 -17.95 0.10
C ASP A 169 -0.32 -17.13 1.09
N VAL A 170 -0.97 -16.30 1.91
CA VAL A 170 -0.31 -15.58 2.99
C VAL A 170 0.16 -16.59 4.04
N GLN A 171 1.48 -16.69 4.21
CA GLN A 171 2.10 -17.72 5.05
C GLN A 171 1.60 -17.68 6.50
N ASN A 172 1.24 -18.84 7.04
CA ASN A 172 0.93 -19.06 8.46
C ASN A 172 2.07 -18.66 9.43
N ASN A 173 3.25 -18.30 8.91
CA ASN A 173 4.37 -17.79 9.71
C ASN A 173 4.06 -16.43 10.36
N LEU A 174 3.06 -15.68 9.86
CA LEU A 174 2.58 -14.45 10.49
C LEU A 174 2.09 -14.67 11.93
N LEU A 175 1.58 -15.87 12.26
CA LEU A 175 1.16 -16.24 13.62
C LEU A 175 2.32 -16.21 14.64
N ARG A 176 3.57 -16.15 14.17
CA ARG A 176 4.77 -16.15 15.01
C ARG A 176 5.48 -14.78 15.05
N LEU A 177 4.97 -13.79 14.34
CA LEU A 177 5.58 -12.47 14.32
C LEU A 177 5.13 -11.65 15.53
N GLU A 178 6.09 -10.94 16.11
CA GLU A 178 5.81 -9.93 17.13
C GLU A 178 5.41 -8.62 16.43
N PRO A 179 4.18 -8.11 16.65
CA PRO A 179 3.75 -6.87 16.02
C PRO A 179 4.58 -5.72 16.57
N LYS A 180 4.99 -4.82 15.67
CA LYS A 180 5.62 -3.57 16.06
C LYS A 180 4.56 -2.68 16.73
N SER A 181 4.91 -2.11 17.88
CA SER A 181 4.07 -1.09 18.51
C SER A 181 4.32 0.27 17.87
N PHE A 182 3.24 1.01 17.65
CA PHE A 182 3.26 2.37 17.15
C PHE A 182 2.65 3.31 18.18
N SER A 183 3.03 4.58 18.11
CA SER A 183 2.52 5.60 19.04
C SER A 183 1.05 5.95 18.77
N ASP A 184 0.68 6.01 17.50
CA ASP A 184 -0.69 6.21 17.02
C ASP A 184 -0.85 5.65 15.59
N ILE A 185 -2.06 5.78 15.04
CA ILE A 185 -2.39 5.27 13.70
C ILE A 185 -1.67 6.02 12.57
N HIS A 186 -1.36 7.30 12.77
CA HIS A 186 -0.61 8.09 11.79
C HIS A 186 0.84 7.55 11.73
N ASP A 187 1.47 7.32 12.88
CA ASP A 187 2.79 6.71 12.98
C ASP A 187 2.83 5.28 12.38
N ALA A 188 1.77 4.48 12.56
CA ALA A 188 1.67 3.16 11.91
C ALA A 188 1.75 3.27 10.38
N ILE A 189 0.98 4.16 9.76
CA ILE A 189 1.02 4.40 8.32
C ILE A 189 2.37 4.99 7.90
N ALA A 190 2.82 6.06 8.56
CA ALA A 190 4.04 6.78 8.19
C ALA A 190 5.29 5.90 8.30
N SER A 191 5.43 5.14 9.40
CA SER A 191 6.54 4.21 9.60
C SER A 191 6.52 3.06 8.59
N THR A 192 5.34 2.54 8.25
CA THR A 192 5.19 1.49 7.23
C THR A 192 5.55 2.03 5.85
N ALA A 193 5.02 3.20 5.48
CA ALA A 193 5.31 3.85 4.21
C ALA A 193 6.80 4.17 4.05
N ARG A 194 7.43 4.66 5.13
CA ARG A 194 8.87 4.92 5.15
C ARG A 194 9.68 3.65 4.94
N PHE A 195 9.35 2.57 5.65
CA PHE A 195 10.00 1.29 5.45
C PHE A 195 9.86 0.81 4.00
N THR A 196 8.66 0.87 3.44
CA THR A 196 8.41 0.47 2.05
C THR A 196 9.24 1.31 1.07
N GLN A 197 9.22 2.63 1.22
CA GLN A 197 9.92 3.55 0.33
C GLN A 197 11.45 3.41 0.41
N GLU A 198 11.99 3.07 1.58
CA GLU A 198 13.43 2.85 1.77
C GLU A 198 13.93 1.55 1.14
N ASN A 199 13.06 0.55 1.01
CA ASN A 199 13.46 -0.80 0.66
C ASN A 199 13.00 -1.21 -0.74
N PHE A 200 11.99 -0.55 -1.31
CA PHE A 200 11.36 -0.98 -2.55
C PHE A 200 11.23 0.16 -3.57
N LEU A 201 11.10 -0.24 -4.83
CA LEU A 201 11.02 0.64 -5.99
C LEU A 201 9.66 0.49 -6.67
N SER A 202 9.16 1.57 -7.27
CA SER A 202 8.01 1.52 -8.18
C SER A 202 8.45 1.78 -9.62
N LYS A 203 7.64 1.35 -10.59
CA LYS A 203 8.02 1.22 -12.00
C LYS A 203 8.39 2.53 -12.65
N ASP A 204 7.63 3.60 -12.43
CA ASP A 204 7.85 4.88 -13.14
C ASP A 204 8.80 5.80 -12.38
N THR A 205 9.22 5.39 -11.17
CA THR A 205 10.08 6.19 -10.28
C THR A 205 11.46 5.57 -10.03
N LEU A 206 11.91 4.68 -10.92
CA LEU A 206 13.20 3.98 -10.84
C LEU A 206 14.39 4.96 -10.86
N PHE A 207 14.89 5.29 -9.67
CA PHE A 207 16.08 6.11 -9.42
C PHE A 207 16.09 7.51 -10.07
N ASN A 208 14.95 8.02 -10.51
CA ASN A 208 14.80 9.29 -11.22
C ASN A 208 14.05 10.36 -10.42
N THR A 209 13.16 9.96 -9.51
CA THR A 209 12.27 10.87 -8.77
C THR A 209 12.58 10.91 -7.28
N TYR A 210 12.75 9.74 -6.65
CA TYR A 210 12.97 9.64 -5.20
C TYR A 210 14.44 9.43 -4.86
N SER A 211 14.82 9.95 -3.70
CA SER A 211 16.17 9.80 -3.14
C SER A 211 16.41 8.42 -2.52
N LEU A 212 15.35 7.63 -2.26
CA LEU A 212 15.41 6.33 -1.60
C LEU A 212 14.58 5.29 -2.38
N PRO A 213 15.00 4.00 -2.45
CA PRO A 213 16.39 3.61 -2.26
C PRO A 213 17.27 4.29 -3.32
N ALA A 214 18.39 4.86 -2.90
CA ALA A 214 19.31 5.52 -3.82
C ALA A 214 20.06 4.48 -4.67
N ARG A 215 20.23 4.73 -5.97
CA ARG A 215 20.96 3.82 -6.88
C ARG A 215 22.35 3.44 -6.36
N ASN A 216 23.07 4.36 -5.73
CA ASN A 216 24.41 4.11 -5.18
C ASN A 216 24.43 3.25 -3.90
N LYS A 217 23.27 2.98 -3.30
CA LYS A 217 23.10 2.05 -2.17
C LYS A 217 22.71 0.65 -2.62
N VAL A 218 22.34 0.49 -3.88
CA VAL A 218 21.96 -0.79 -4.47
C VAL A 218 23.21 -1.54 -4.93
N ARG A 219 23.44 -2.71 -4.32
CA ARG A 219 24.54 -3.60 -4.69
C ARG A 219 24.18 -4.38 -5.95
N LEU A 220 25.17 -4.61 -6.83
CA LEU A 220 24.97 -5.38 -8.05
C LEU A 220 25.39 -6.84 -7.86
N GLU A 221 24.48 -7.75 -8.18
CA GLU A 221 24.75 -9.19 -8.32
C GLU A 221 24.69 -9.57 -9.80
N ARG A 222 25.77 -10.16 -10.32
CA ARG A 222 25.81 -10.57 -11.73
C ARG A 222 24.93 -11.79 -11.95
N THR A 223 24.09 -11.75 -12.99
CA THR A 223 23.33 -12.92 -13.44
C THR A 223 24.07 -13.65 -14.56
N ARG A 224 23.83 -14.95 -14.72
CA ARG A 224 24.37 -15.72 -15.85
C ARG A 224 23.36 -15.67 -17.00
N ASP A 225 23.58 -14.83 -18.01
CA ASP A 225 23.05 -15.13 -19.35
C ASP A 225 23.73 -14.41 -20.53
N ASP A 226 23.78 -15.17 -21.63
CA ASP A 226 23.78 -14.86 -23.08
C ASP A 226 24.51 -13.65 -23.73
N GLY A 227 25.45 -12.99 -23.06
CA GLY A 227 26.34 -12.01 -23.73
C GLY A 227 25.91 -10.55 -23.59
N LYS A 228 24.89 -10.27 -22.76
CA LYS A 228 24.62 -8.93 -22.20
C LYS A 228 25.12 -8.84 -20.75
N ASN A 229 25.58 -7.66 -20.33
CA ASN A 229 25.95 -7.43 -18.93
C ASN A 229 24.67 -7.19 -18.11
N GLN A 230 24.11 -8.26 -17.55
CA GLN A 230 22.92 -8.22 -16.70
C GLN A 230 23.27 -8.35 -15.21
N TYR A 231 22.54 -7.59 -14.38
CA TYR A 231 22.67 -7.58 -12.93
C TYR A 231 21.31 -7.59 -12.23
N LEU A 232 21.31 -8.03 -10.98
CA LEU A 232 20.24 -7.80 -10.01
C LEU A 232 20.72 -6.75 -9.01
N GLY A 233 19.91 -5.72 -8.81
CA GLY A 233 20.08 -4.74 -7.76
C GLY A 233 19.54 -5.28 -6.44
N VAL A 234 20.40 -5.28 -5.42
CA VAL A 234 20.11 -5.78 -4.08
C VAL A 234 20.16 -4.63 -3.08
N GLY A 235 19.02 -4.36 -2.44
CA GLY A 235 18.85 -3.44 -1.31
C GLY A 235 19.06 -4.13 0.04
N SER A 236 18.57 -3.49 1.10
CA SER A 236 18.60 -4.00 2.49
C SER A 236 17.76 -5.26 2.66
N GLU A 237 16.53 -5.21 2.14
CA GLU A 237 15.59 -6.33 2.12
C GLU A 237 15.75 -7.13 0.82
N GLY A 238 16.98 -7.35 0.36
CA GLY A 238 17.26 -8.22 -0.79
C GLY A 238 16.96 -7.65 -2.19
N ARG A 239 16.48 -8.48 -3.13
CA ARG A 239 16.48 -8.15 -4.58
C ARG A 239 15.32 -7.25 -4.97
N ILE A 240 15.62 -6.09 -5.56
CA ILE A 240 14.63 -5.02 -5.77
C ILE A 240 14.51 -4.55 -7.23
N VAL A 241 15.49 -4.85 -8.09
CA VAL A 241 15.47 -4.42 -9.51
C VAL A 241 16.38 -5.28 -10.37
N ARG A 242 16.05 -5.44 -11.64
CA ARG A 242 16.92 -6.00 -12.68
C ARG A 242 17.54 -4.87 -13.50
N ILE A 243 18.83 -5.01 -13.83
CA ILE A 243 19.61 -3.95 -14.48
C ILE A 243 20.33 -4.55 -15.71
N PHE A 244 20.10 -3.97 -16.88
CA PHE A 244 20.91 -4.22 -18.07
C PHE A 244 21.90 -3.07 -18.27
N VAL A 245 23.17 -3.40 -18.43
CA VAL A 245 24.24 -2.42 -18.68
C VAL A 245 24.70 -2.52 -20.13
N ASN A 246 24.33 -1.52 -20.93
CA ASN A 246 24.74 -1.39 -22.32
C ASN A 246 25.97 -0.48 -22.40
N ARG A 247 27.12 -1.03 -22.80
CA ARG A 247 28.37 -0.27 -22.98
C ARG A 247 28.60 0.02 -24.45
N SER A 248 28.69 1.28 -24.81
CA SER A 248 29.13 1.72 -26.13
C SER A 248 30.65 1.63 -26.22
N ILE A 249 31.16 0.84 -27.17
CA ILE A 249 32.60 0.68 -27.40
C ILE A 249 33.19 1.97 -28.02
N GLU A 250 32.41 2.71 -28.81
CA GLU A 250 32.88 3.92 -29.50
C GLU A 250 33.00 5.14 -28.59
N THR A 251 32.14 5.24 -27.56
CA THR A 251 32.10 6.41 -26.67
C THR A 251 32.59 6.11 -25.26
N ASP A 252 32.85 4.84 -24.92
CA ASP A 252 33.12 4.34 -23.58
C ASP A 252 32.05 4.72 -22.52
N ILE A 253 30.84 5.02 -22.98
CA ILE A 253 29.69 5.34 -22.12
C ILE A 253 28.92 4.05 -21.81
N SER A 254 28.59 3.86 -20.54
CA SER A 254 27.66 2.83 -20.09
C SER A 254 26.29 3.43 -19.76
N ASN A 255 25.23 2.87 -20.33
CA ASN A 255 23.85 3.17 -19.97
C ASN A 255 23.24 2.00 -19.20
N GLU A 256 22.49 2.31 -18.15
CA GLU A 256 21.75 1.33 -17.37
C GLU A 256 20.26 1.40 -17.73
N GLU A 257 19.66 0.25 -18.02
CA GLU A 257 18.23 0.08 -18.19
C GLU A 257 17.70 -0.74 -17.01
N TYR A 258 16.63 -0.26 -16.38
CA TYR A 258 16.06 -0.84 -15.17
C TYR A 258 14.73 -1.52 -15.44
N PHE A 259 14.52 -2.67 -14.80
CA PHE A 259 13.33 -3.49 -14.98
C PHE A 259 12.90 -4.03 -13.61
N LEU A 260 11.62 -3.87 -13.27
CA LEU A 260 11.00 -4.60 -12.16
C LEU A 260 10.47 -5.98 -12.59
N THR A 261 10.60 -6.32 -13.88
CA THR A 261 10.12 -7.56 -14.48
C THR A 261 11.19 -8.66 -14.52
N ASP A 262 10.77 -9.93 -14.56
CA ASP A 262 11.66 -11.10 -14.59
C ASP A 262 11.37 -12.06 -15.77
N ALA A 263 12.21 -13.08 -16.00
CA ALA A 263 12.11 -13.97 -17.19
C ALA A 263 10.92 -14.97 -17.13
N LYS A 264 10.20 -15.03 -16.00
CA LYS A 264 8.86 -15.66 -15.82
C LYS A 264 7.78 -14.62 -15.45
N ASP A 265 8.15 -13.34 -15.44
CA ASP A 265 7.40 -12.15 -15.04
C ASP A 265 6.80 -12.13 -13.62
N ARG A 266 7.55 -12.57 -12.61
CA ARG A 266 7.08 -12.60 -11.20
C ARG A 266 8.07 -11.93 -10.25
N ILE A 267 8.28 -10.63 -10.46
CA ILE A 267 9.01 -9.62 -9.64
C ILE A 267 9.96 -10.21 -8.57
N LEU A 268 11.00 -10.89 -9.05
CA LEU A 268 12.28 -11.18 -8.39
C LEU A 268 12.26 -11.82 -6.98
N THR A 269 11.38 -12.83 -6.82
CA THR A 269 11.30 -13.90 -5.79
C THR A 269 12.48 -14.07 -4.82
N GLU A 270 12.58 -13.21 -3.80
CA GLU A 270 13.05 -13.51 -2.42
C GLU A 270 12.47 -12.48 -1.42
N ASN A 271 12.04 -11.28 -1.87
CA ASN A 271 11.63 -10.18 -0.98
C ASN A 271 10.47 -9.32 -1.53
N TRP A 272 9.68 -9.85 -2.45
CA TRP A 272 8.45 -9.25 -2.94
C TRP A 272 7.29 -10.21 -2.70
#